data_AF-A0A0G1K6B2-F1
#
_entry.id   AF-A0A0G1K6B2-F1
#
_cell.length_a   1.000
_cell.length_b   1.000
_cell.length_c   1.000
_cell.angle_alpha   90.00
_cell.angle_beta   90.00
_cell.angle_gamma   90.00
#
_symmetry.space_group_name_H-M   'P 1'
#
loop_
_entity.id
_entity.type
_entity.pdbx_description
1 polymer ?
#
loop_
_entity_poly.entity_id
_entity_poly.type
_entity_poly.pdbx_seq_one_letter_code
_entity_poly.pdbx_strand_id
1 'polypeptide(L)'
;MEDSEMGDLSHEDSEITEEEVERIQKANNPRVMGVMLTIFVAVMVIMIGGLASYYYYTTQKQGSTHEQTIRDNWGEVALATANLTNAFNKIDDLTLLFVDTKGGFQETLNDTNRTLKDISYDLRSISGYAFSGNVVISKMEVFVEKYSDYLRELQSIIDRAEGGLLEDINELDTLNEASDGMNEAYDKLIIADKGKIIDSVLPSELFNMDRGVNELTQKYLDDKNKKGEEEDKLKAVINDVANKFMQAYANKDADSMKSYLTDEAKAEFNPGIVEEAVEVKSFKILDTRIISETKAELDAQLTKETPTAETFTEKKRFIILKKDSQWLIDSWRNFS
;
A
#
# COMPACT_ATOMS: atom_id res chain seq x y z
N MET A 1 77.08 67.86 45.06
CA MET A 1 76.33 68.98 44.46
C MET A 1 76.46 68.81 42.97
N GLU A 2 75.32 68.95 42.28
CA GLU A 2 75.08 68.83 40.83
C GLU A 2 75.10 67.38 40.30
N ASP A 3 73.96 66.72 40.11
CA ASP A 3 72.81 66.93 39.21
C ASP A 3 73.00 66.32 37.80
N SER A 4 72.18 65.28 37.56
CA SER A 4 71.40 64.93 36.36
C SER A 4 71.93 65.22 34.95
N GLU A 5 71.86 64.20 34.06
CA GLU A 5 70.75 64.03 33.10
C GLU A 5 70.86 62.73 32.28
N MET A 6 69.70 62.23 31.84
CA MET A 6 69.47 61.06 30.98
C MET A 6 69.96 61.29 29.53
N GLY A 7 70.21 60.20 28.79
CA GLY A 7 70.38 60.27 27.34
C GLY A 7 70.62 58.92 26.63
N ASP A 8 69.52 58.22 26.37
CA ASP A 8 69.17 57.30 25.28
C ASP A 8 70.21 56.61 24.35
N LEU A 9 70.03 55.28 24.23
CA LEU A 9 70.26 54.31 23.13
C LEU A 9 71.34 54.55 22.05
N SER A 10 72.27 53.59 21.90
CA SER A 10 72.11 52.48 20.94
C SER A 10 73.37 51.60 20.85
N HIS A 11 73.14 50.36 20.41
CA HIS A 11 74.06 49.23 20.27
C HIS A 11 75.45 49.54 19.67
N GLU A 12 76.48 48.97 20.29
CA GLU A 12 77.66 48.52 19.56
C GLU A 12 78.10 47.15 20.10
N ASP A 13 78.36 46.28 19.14
CA ASP A 13 78.58 44.85 19.22
C ASP A 13 79.85 44.49 19.99
N SER A 14 79.75 43.50 20.88
CA SER A 14 80.95 42.83 21.40
C SER A 14 81.29 41.65 20.50
N GLU A 15 82.39 41.82 19.77
CA GLU A 15 83.06 40.79 18.96
C GLU A 15 83.22 39.48 19.73
N ILE A 16 82.61 38.42 19.18
CA ILE A 16 82.92 37.03 19.52
C ILE A 16 84.30 36.74 18.94
N THR A 17 85.27 36.46 19.81
CA THR A 17 86.65 36.14 19.43
C THR A 17 86.74 34.79 18.71
N GLU A 18 87.64 34.68 17.72
CA GLU A 18 87.84 33.47 16.89
C GLU A 18 88.10 32.18 17.69
N GLU A 19 88.49 32.27 18.97
CA GLU A 19 88.66 31.12 19.87
C GLU A 19 87.34 30.46 20.32
N GLU A 20 86.21 31.18 20.32
CA GLU A 20 84.89 30.59 20.64
C GLU A 20 84.27 29.87 19.44
N VAL A 21 84.55 30.34 18.23
CA VAL A 21 84.07 29.71 16.99
C VAL A 21 84.79 28.38 16.73
N GLU A 22 86.07 28.27 17.07
CA GLU A 22 86.83 27.02 16.92
C GLU A 22 86.38 25.91 17.89
N ARG A 23 85.92 26.27 19.10
CA ARG A 23 85.35 25.29 20.05
C ARG A 23 83.98 24.78 19.63
N ILE A 24 83.16 25.62 19.00
CA ILE A 24 81.84 25.21 18.50
C ILE A 24 81.97 24.36 17.22
N GLN A 25 82.91 24.68 16.32
CA GLN A 25 83.13 23.87 15.11
C GLN A 25 83.74 22.49 15.40
N LYS A 26 84.49 22.31 16.50
CA LYS A 26 85.06 21.00 16.87
C LYS A 26 84.13 20.10 17.72
N ALA A 27 82.92 20.57 18.03
CA ALA A 27 81.88 19.80 18.72
C ALA A 27 80.75 19.31 17.80
N ASN A 28 80.88 19.47 16.48
CA ASN A 28 79.99 18.84 15.51
C ASN A 28 80.33 17.34 15.38
N ASN A 29 79.91 16.58 16.38
CA ASN A 29 79.94 15.13 16.35
C ASN A 29 78.89 14.65 15.33
N PRO A 30 79.26 13.97 14.23
CA PRO A 30 78.29 13.46 13.25
C PRO A 30 77.30 12.43 13.84
N ARG A 31 77.58 11.95 15.07
CA ARG A 31 76.70 11.06 15.83
C ARG A 31 75.44 11.72 16.37
N VAL A 32 75.43 13.02 16.72
CA VAL A 32 74.24 13.64 17.35
C VAL A 32 73.17 14.01 16.32
N MET A 33 73.59 14.54 15.16
CA MET A 33 72.68 14.83 14.05
C MET A 33 72.14 13.55 13.41
N GLY A 34 72.98 12.50 13.30
CA GLY A 34 72.54 11.15 12.89
C GLY A 34 71.54 10.52 13.88
N VAL A 35 71.78 10.64 15.19
CA VAL A 35 70.86 10.11 16.21
C VAL A 35 69.53 10.87 16.23
N MET A 36 69.52 12.20 16.12
CA MET A 36 68.28 12.99 16.01
C MET A 36 67.48 12.67 14.74
N LEU A 37 68.16 12.51 13.59
CA LEU A 37 67.50 12.12 12.33
C LEU A 37 66.93 10.70 12.43
N THR A 38 67.66 9.77 13.05
CA THR A 38 67.22 8.38 13.25
C THR A 38 66.04 8.32 14.21
N ILE A 39 66.03 9.10 15.29
CA ILE A 39 64.90 9.22 16.22
C ILE A 39 63.70 9.86 15.52
N PHE A 40 63.90 10.92 14.72
CA PHE A 40 62.82 11.58 13.99
C PHE A 40 62.18 10.64 12.94
N VAL A 41 63.00 9.90 12.19
CA VAL A 41 62.53 8.88 11.24
C VAL A 41 61.86 7.72 11.99
N ALA A 42 62.40 7.27 13.13
CA ALA A 42 61.77 6.23 13.94
C ALA A 42 60.41 6.69 14.49
N VAL A 43 60.29 7.92 14.96
CA VAL A 43 59.03 8.52 15.42
C VAL A 43 58.04 8.70 14.26
N MET A 44 58.49 9.12 13.08
CA MET A 44 57.65 9.15 11.87
C MET A 44 57.19 7.75 11.45
N VAL A 45 58.06 6.73 11.47
CA VAL A 45 57.72 5.35 11.13
C VAL A 45 56.76 4.76 12.17
N ILE A 46 56.91 5.10 13.45
CA ILE A 46 55.98 4.70 14.52
C ILE A 46 54.65 5.46 14.39
N MET A 47 54.64 6.73 13.99
CA MET A 47 53.40 7.49 13.74
C MET A 47 52.68 7.02 12.48
N ILE A 48 53.40 6.77 11.38
CA ILE A 48 52.84 6.22 10.13
C ILE A 48 52.39 4.78 10.35
N GLY A 49 53.17 3.97 11.08
CA GLY A 49 52.82 2.61 11.47
C GLY A 49 51.66 2.56 12.46
N GLY A 50 51.55 3.53 13.37
CA GLY A 50 50.43 3.70 14.30
C GLY A 50 49.16 4.17 13.61
N LEU A 51 49.26 5.08 12.64
CA LEU A 51 48.13 5.51 11.80
C LEU A 51 47.69 4.42 10.82
N ALA A 52 48.64 3.69 10.22
CA ALA A 52 48.35 2.55 9.35
C ALA A 52 47.80 1.37 10.14
N SER A 53 48.29 1.10 11.35
CA SER A 53 47.75 0.09 12.26
C SER A 53 46.39 0.50 12.81
N TYR A 54 46.17 1.78 13.14
CA TYR A 54 44.86 2.29 13.55
C TYR A 54 43.88 2.17 12.39
N TYR A 55 44.24 2.64 11.19
CA TYR A 55 43.43 2.52 9.97
C TYR A 55 43.18 1.06 9.60
N TYR A 56 44.19 0.18 9.66
CA TYR A 56 44.01 -1.25 9.37
C TYR A 56 43.13 -1.93 10.42
N TYR A 57 43.31 -1.63 11.71
CA TYR A 57 42.54 -2.22 12.81
C TYR A 57 41.10 -1.69 12.87
N THR A 58 40.87 -0.39 12.62
CA THR A 58 39.51 0.16 12.50
C THR A 58 38.84 -0.37 11.24
N THR A 59 39.49 -0.33 10.08
CA THR A 59 38.89 -0.76 8.81
C THR A 59 38.62 -2.26 8.76
N GLN A 60 39.48 -3.12 9.33
CA GLN A 60 39.26 -4.57 9.32
C GLN A 60 38.26 -5.03 10.40
N LYS A 61 38.33 -4.47 11.62
CA LYS A 61 37.44 -4.87 12.72
C LYS A 61 36.06 -4.21 12.61
N GLN A 62 35.98 -2.92 12.30
CA GLN A 62 34.70 -2.26 11.99
C GLN A 62 34.14 -2.75 10.66
N GLY A 63 34.98 -3.05 9.66
CA GLY A 63 34.55 -3.70 8.42
C GLY A 63 33.81 -5.02 8.68
N SER A 64 34.36 -5.87 9.56
CA SER A 64 33.71 -7.14 9.94
C SER A 64 32.39 -6.95 10.71
N THR A 65 32.27 -5.88 11.52
CA THR A 65 31.04 -5.60 12.28
C THR A 65 29.94 -5.03 11.39
N HIS A 66 30.25 -4.07 10.52
CA HIS A 66 29.26 -3.50 9.60
C HIS A 66 28.80 -4.52 8.56
N GLU A 67 29.70 -5.35 8.04
CA GLU A 67 29.34 -6.45 7.14
C GLU A 67 28.39 -7.44 7.82
N GLN A 68 28.63 -7.77 9.10
CA GLN A 68 27.73 -8.60 9.88
C GLN A 68 26.37 -7.92 10.08
N THR A 69 26.32 -6.63 10.43
CA THR A 69 25.06 -5.89 10.55
C THR A 69 24.27 -5.86 9.25
N ILE A 70 24.92 -5.65 8.11
CA ILE A 70 24.25 -5.69 6.79
C ILE A 70 23.71 -7.08 6.50
N ARG A 71 24.46 -8.13 6.83
CA ARG A 71 24.00 -9.52 6.67
C ARG A 71 22.82 -9.84 7.59
N ASP A 72 22.87 -9.41 8.84
CA ASP A 72 21.79 -9.61 9.82
C ASP A 72 20.52 -8.89 9.36
N ASN A 73 20.63 -7.62 8.95
CA ASN A 73 19.54 -6.85 8.37
C ASN A 73 18.96 -7.55 7.13
N TRP A 74 19.81 -8.08 6.24
CA TRP A 74 19.36 -8.82 5.08
C TRP A 74 18.61 -10.11 5.46
N GLY A 75 19.10 -10.83 6.46
CA GLY A 75 18.44 -12.01 7.01
C GLY A 75 17.04 -11.69 7.56
N GLU A 76 16.88 -10.55 8.24
CA GLU A 76 15.58 -10.07 8.71
C GLU A 76 14.63 -9.72 7.57
N VAL A 77 15.11 -9.02 6.51
CA VAL A 77 14.32 -8.78 5.29
C VAL A 77 13.85 -10.11 4.70
N ALA A 78 14.74 -11.07 4.53
CA ALA A 78 14.43 -12.35 3.90
C ALA A 78 13.40 -13.14 4.72
N LEU A 79 13.55 -13.18 6.05
CA LEU A 79 12.63 -13.86 6.95
C LEU A 79 11.24 -13.18 6.96
N ALA A 80 11.19 -11.85 7.07
CA ALA A 80 9.93 -11.12 7.04
C ALA A 80 9.20 -11.32 5.71
N THR A 81 9.94 -11.28 4.60
CA THR A 81 9.40 -11.57 3.25
C THR A 81 8.87 -12.99 3.12
N ALA A 82 9.59 -13.99 3.66
CA ALA A 82 9.12 -15.37 3.67
C ALA A 82 7.81 -15.51 4.45
N ASN A 83 7.69 -14.84 5.59
CA ASN A 83 6.45 -14.84 6.36
C ASN A 83 5.30 -14.18 5.58
N LEU A 84 5.55 -13.01 4.97
CA LEU A 84 4.56 -12.29 4.19
C LEU A 84 4.05 -13.11 3.00
N THR A 85 4.95 -13.68 2.21
CA THR A 85 4.62 -14.51 1.05
C THR A 85 3.89 -15.79 1.47
N ASN A 86 4.29 -16.42 2.59
CA ASN A 86 3.57 -17.58 3.14
C ASN A 86 2.16 -17.23 3.64
N ALA A 87 1.96 -16.02 4.17
CA ALA A 87 0.64 -15.54 4.55
C ALA A 87 -0.21 -15.27 3.29
N PHE A 88 0.37 -14.63 2.28
CA PHE A 88 -0.29 -14.35 1.01
C PHE A 88 -0.74 -15.61 0.26
N ASN A 89 0.12 -16.64 0.22
CA ASN A 89 -0.19 -17.90 -0.50
C ASN A 89 -1.38 -18.68 0.07
N LYS A 90 -1.90 -18.29 1.24
CA LYS A 90 -3.10 -18.89 1.85
C LYS A 90 -4.38 -18.14 1.49
N ILE A 91 -4.29 -17.07 0.70
CA ILE A 91 -5.40 -16.18 0.36
C ILE A 91 -5.98 -16.61 -0.98
N ASP A 92 -7.25 -17.00 -0.99
CA ASP A 92 -8.03 -17.39 -2.17
C ASP A 92 -9.20 -16.44 -2.47
N ASP A 93 -9.40 -15.44 -1.59
CA ASP A 93 -10.42 -14.42 -1.67
C ASP A 93 -9.87 -13.06 -1.21
N LEU A 94 -10.25 -11.98 -1.90
CA LEU A 94 -9.79 -10.61 -1.59
C LEU A 94 -10.13 -10.21 -0.16
N THR A 95 -11.25 -10.69 0.39
CA THR A 95 -11.68 -10.37 1.75
C THR A 95 -10.71 -10.89 2.81
N LEU A 96 -10.01 -11.99 2.54
CA LEU A 96 -9.02 -12.56 3.46
C LEU A 96 -7.74 -11.73 3.59
N LEU A 97 -7.54 -10.72 2.72
CA LEU A 97 -6.42 -9.79 2.86
C LEU A 97 -6.57 -8.88 4.10
N PHE A 98 -7.80 -8.57 4.50
CA PHE A 98 -8.12 -7.65 5.62
C PHE A 98 -8.86 -8.33 6.77
N VAL A 99 -8.82 -9.67 6.85
CA VAL A 99 -9.38 -10.37 8.01
C VAL A 99 -8.42 -10.22 9.20
N ASP A 100 -8.86 -9.47 10.21
CA ASP A 100 -8.14 -9.29 11.47
C ASP A 100 -8.10 -10.60 12.27
N THR A 101 -7.11 -11.42 11.95
CA THR A 101 -6.83 -12.70 12.59
C THR A 101 -5.35 -12.79 12.93
N LYS A 102 -5.06 -13.40 14.07
CA LYS A 102 -3.68 -13.62 14.50
C LYS A 102 -2.94 -14.51 13.51
N GLY A 103 -1.83 -14.01 12.97
CA GLY A 103 -1.06 -14.64 11.89
C GLY A 103 -1.69 -14.47 10.50
N GLY A 104 -2.65 -13.55 10.37
CA GLY A 104 -3.27 -13.17 9.11
C GLY A 104 -2.34 -12.33 8.23
N PHE A 105 -2.77 -12.06 7.00
CA PHE A 105 -1.97 -11.33 6.04
C PHE A 105 -1.69 -9.89 6.47
N GLN A 106 -2.72 -9.15 6.90
CA GLN A 106 -2.59 -7.76 7.34
C GLN A 106 -1.65 -7.59 8.54
N GLU A 107 -1.68 -8.49 9.53
CA GLU A 107 -0.72 -8.47 10.65
C GLU A 107 0.71 -8.68 10.13
N THR A 108 0.90 -9.66 9.24
CA THR A 108 2.22 -9.98 8.67
C THR A 108 2.75 -8.84 7.78
N LEU A 109 1.88 -8.17 7.04
CA LEU A 109 2.19 -6.98 6.25
C LEU A 109 2.68 -5.84 7.14
N ASN A 110 1.96 -5.56 8.24
CA ASN A 110 2.34 -4.53 9.21
C ASN A 110 3.68 -4.85 9.90
N ASP A 111 3.89 -6.10 10.29
CA ASP A 111 5.16 -6.55 10.88
C ASP A 111 6.33 -6.45 9.89
N THR A 112 6.09 -6.76 8.61
CA THR A 112 7.09 -6.60 7.54
C THR A 112 7.41 -5.12 7.34
N ASN A 113 6.40 -4.24 7.28
CA ASN A 113 6.58 -2.79 7.20
C ASN A 113 7.39 -2.23 8.37
N ARG A 114 7.13 -2.69 9.61
CA ARG A 114 7.92 -2.30 10.78
C ARG A 114 9.38 -2.73 10.64
N THR A 115 9.61 -3.97 10.23
CA THR A 115 10.95 -4.54 10.02
C THR A 115 11.74 -3.74 8.98
N LEU A 116 11.14 -3.44 7.82
CA LEU A 116 11.79 -2.63 6.78
C LEU A 116 12.12 -1.21 7.27
N LYS A 117 11.25 -0.63 8.09
CA LYS A 117 11.49 0.70 8.69
C LYS A 117 12.68 0.68 9.65
N ASP A 118 12.75 -0.31 10.53
CA ASP A 118 13.85 -0.47 11.49
C ASP A 118 15.18 -0.66 10.74
N ILE A 119 15.19 -1.53 9.73
CA ILE A 119 16.35 -1.76 8.86
C ILE A 119 16.76 -0.49 8.11
N SER A 120 15.81 0.32 7.65
CA SER A 120 16.11 1.61 7.01
C SER A 120 16.85 2.56 7.95
N TYR A 121 16.49 2.60 9.24
CA TYR A 121 17.22 3.39 10.23
C TYR A 121 18.62 2.85 10.48
N ASP A 122 18.77 1.53 10.57
CA ASP A 122 20.06 0.89 10.79
C ASP A 122 21.02 1.13 9.62
N LEU A 123 20.57 0.97 8.38
CA LEU A 123 21.38 1.24 7.19
C LEU A 123 21.85 2.70 7.13
N ARG A 124 20.97 3.66 7.46
CA ARG A 124 21.32 5.09 7.53
C ARG A 124 22.35 5.41 8.60
N SER A 125 22.41 4.62 9.68
CA SER A 125 23.42 4.78 10.72
C SER A 125 24.82 4.34 10.25
N ILE A 126 24.88 3.46 9.23
CA ILE A 126 26.11 2.89 8.67
C ILE A 126 26.72 3.80 7.60
N SER A 127 25.91 4.57 6.86
CA SER A 127 26.34 5.38 5.70
C SER A 127 27.28 6.56 6.01
N GLY A 128 27.59 6.82 7.29
CA GLY A 128 28.58 7.81 7.72
C GLY A 128 30.05 7.36 7.64
N TYR A 129 30.33 6.10 7.30
CA TYR A 129 31.69 5.52 7.33
C TYR A 129 32.21 5.14 5.93
N ALA A 130 33.46 5.52 5.64
CA ALA A 130 34.10 5.30 4.33
C ALA A 130 34.45 3.82 4.10
N PHE A 131 33.60 3.07 3.40
CA PHE A 131 33.87 1.68 2.99
C PHE A 131 33.52 1.42 1.53
N SER A 132 34.16 0.42 0.91
CA SER A 132 33.74 -0.16 -0.38
C SER A 132 32.34 -0.78 -0.37
N GLY A 133 31.77 -1.02 0.83
CA GLY A 133 30.38 -1.42 1.06
C GLY A 133 29.35 -0.31 0.80
N ASN A 134 29.78 0.93 0.57
CA ASN A 134 28.89 2.08 0.34
C ASN A 134 27.94 1.86 -0.85
N VAL A 135 28.35 1.11 -1.88
CA VAL A 135 27.47 0.78 -3.02
C VAL A 135 26.41 -0.26 -2.64
N VAL A 136 26.78 -1.34 -1.95
CA VAL A 136 25.82 -2.39 -1.53
C VAL A 136 24.83 -1.82 -0.52
N ILE A 137 25.31 -1.07 0.47
CA ILE A 137 24.46 -0.38 1.46
C ILE A 137 23.51 0.57 0.75
N SER A 138 24.00 1.43 -0.15
CA SER A 138 23.15 2.35 -0.90
C SER A 138 22.10 1.62 -1.75
N LYS A 139 22.45 0.50 -2.38
CA LYS A 139 21.46 -0.31 -3.12
C LYS A 139 20.47 -1.02 -2.20
N MET A 140 20.90 -1.44 -1.02
CA MET A 140 20.02 -2.07 -0.03
C MET A 140 19.05 -1.04 0.55
N GLU A 141 19.50 0.19 0.83
CA GLU A 141 18.63 1.29 1.24
C GLU A 141 17.56 1.59 0.19
N VAL A 142 17.97 1.69 -1.09
CA VAL A 142 17.02 1.90 -2.20
C VAL A 142 16.04 0.74 -2.34
N PHE A 143 16.50 -0.51 -2.19
CA PHE A 143 15.62 -1.68 -2.22
C PHE A 143 14.62 -1.66 -1.05
N VAL A 144 15.08 -1.42 0.18
CA VAL A 144 14.22 -1.35 1.37
C VAL A 144 13.19 -0.22 1.24
N GLU A 145 13.58 0.92 0.68
CA GLU A 145 12.68 2.03 0.37
C GLU A 145 11.61 1.62 -0.65
N LYS A 146 12.01 1.03 -1.78
CA LYS A 146 11.07 0.59 -2.82
C LYS A 146 10.16 -0.55 -2.37
N TYR A 147 10.68 -1.45 -1.55
CA TYR A 147 9.86 -2.49 -0.94
C TYR A 147 8.85 -1.89 0.05
N SER A 148 9.25 -0.91 0.86
CA SER A 148 8.33 -0.20 1.75
C SER A 148 7.25 0.57 0.98
N ASP A 149 7.60 1.19 -0.16
CA ASP A 149 6.62 1.81 -1.07
C ASP A 149 5.61 0.78 -1.57
N TYR A 150 6.07 -0.37 -2.05
CA TYR A 150 5.22 -1.48 -2.50
C TYR A 150 4.27 -1.97 -1.41
N LEU A 151 4.77 -2.22 -0.19
CA LEU A 151 3.94 -2.66 0.93
C LEU A 151 2.92 -1.60 1.38
N ARG A 152 3.23 -0.32 1.23
CA ARG A 152 2.28 0.77 1.51
C ARG A 152 1.17 0.82 0.47
N GLU A 153 1.48 0.66 -0.81
CA GLU A 153 0.45 0.58 -1.85
C GLU A 153 -0.42 -0.67 -1.65
N LEU A 154 0.18 -1.78 -1.21
CA LEU A 154 -0.56 -2.99 -0.85
C LEU A 154 -1.53 -2.72 0.31
N GLN A 155 -1.09 -2.03 1.37
CA GLN A 155 -1.97 -1.61 2.47
C GLN A 155 -3.09 -0.67 1.98
N SER A 156 -2.80 0.26 1.07
CA SER A 156 -3.80 1.15 0.47
C SER A 156 -4.89 0.38 -0.29
N ILE A 157 -4.54 -0.70 -0.98
CA ILE A 157 -5.50 -1.60 -1.64
C ILE A 157 -6.36 -2.35 -0.62
N ILE A 158 -5.74 -2.85 0.45
CA ILE A 158 -6.44 -3.53 1.55
C ILE A 158 -7.47 -2.59 2.19
N ASP A 159 -7.08 -1.36 2.54
CA ASP A 159 -7.95 -0.37 3.17
C ASP A 159 -9.13 0.01 2.26
N ARG A 160 -8.89 0.16 0.94
CA ARG A 160 -9.94 0.44 -0.05
C ARG A 160 -10.89 -0.74 -0.25
N ALA A 161 -10.35 -1.96 -0.29
CA ALA A 161 -11.14 -3.18 -0.41
C ALA A 161 -12.04 -3.39 0.82
N GLU A 162 -11.50 -3.22 2.03
CA GLU A 162 -12.25 -3.30 3.29
C GLU A 162 -13.39 -2.26 3.33
N GLY A 163 -13.12 -1.03 2.88
CA GLY A 163 -14.10 0.04 2.76
C GLY A 163 -15.14 -0.14 1.64
N GLY A 164 -15.00 -1.16 0.79
CA GLY A 164 -15.85 -1.38 -0.39
C GLY A 164 -15.69 -0.31 -1.49
N LEU A 165 -14.59 0.45 -1.44
CA LEU A 165 -14.30 1.59 -2.32
C LEU A 165 -13.53 1.19 -3.59
N LEU A 166 -13.12 -0.06 -3.69
CA LEU A 166 -12.45 -0.60 -4.88
C LEU A 166 -13.50 -0.82 -5.99
N GLU A 167 -13.37 -0.09 -7.09
CA GLU A 167 -14.34 -0.05 -8.19
C GLU A 167 -13.76 -0.46 -9.54
N ASP A 168 -12.46 -0.25 -9.76
CA ASP A 168 -11.78 -0.56 -11.02
C ASP A 168 -10.44 -1.29 -10.77
N ILE A 169 -10.07 -2.20 -11.68
CA ILE A 169 -8.77 -2.89 -11.68
C ILE A 169 -7.61 -1.90 -11.92
N ASN A 170 -7.83 -0.82 -12.66
CA ASN A 170 -6.82 0.21 -12.91
C ASN A 170 -6.36 0.91 -11.62
N GLU A 171 -7.12 0.79 -10.53
CA GLU A 171 -6.73 1.28 -9.21
C GLU A 171 -5.48 0.57 -8.62
N LEU A 172 -5.06 -0.55 -9.23
CA LEU A 172 -3.85 -1.31 -8.92
C LEU A 172 -2.61 -0.85 -9.70
N ASP A 173 -2.74 0.11 -10.63
CA ASP A 173 -1.60 0.57 -11.44
C ASP A 173 -0.43 1.05 -10.57
N THR A 174 -0.70 1.80 -9.50
CA THR A 174 0.33 2.27 -8.57
C THR A 174 0.98 1.11 -7.79
N LEU A 175 0.24 0.04 -7.48
CA LEU A 175 0.81 -1.17 -6.88
C LEU A 175 1.77 -1.87 -7.87
N ASN A 176 1.37 -2.00 -9.13
CA ASN A 176 2.18 -2.61 -10.19
C ASN A 176 3.45 -1.79 -10.45
N GLU A 177 3.35 -0.46 -10.51
CA GLU A 177 4.51 0.44 -10.64
C GLU A 177 5.46 0.32 -9.44
N ALA A 178 4.93 0.20 -8.22
CA ALA A 178 5.73 0.00 -7.02
C ALA A 178 6.41 -1.37 -7.00
N SER A 179 5.72 -2.42 -7.47
CA SER A 179 6.26 -3.78 -7.67
C SER A 179 7.43 -3.76 -8.65
N ASP A 180 7.26 -3.14 -9.82
CA ASP A 180 8.33 -2.99 -10.82
C ASP A 180 9.54 -2.24 -10.26
N GLY A 181 9.29 -1.15 -9.52
CA GLY A 181 10.34 -0.37 -8.87
C GLY A 181 11.11 -1.17 -7.80
N MET A 182 10.41 -2.02 -7.05
CA MET A 182 11.01 -2.94 -6.08
C MET A 182 11.86 -4.00 -6.78
N ASN A 183 11.33 -4.62 -7.84
CA ASN A 183 12.01 -5.66 -8.62
C ASN A 183 13.32 -5.13 -9.22
N GLU A 184 13.27 -3.94 -9.84
CA GLU A 184 14.46 -3.31 -10.42
C GLU A 184 15.49 -2.94 -9.34
N ALA A 185 15.04 -2.49 -8.16
CA ALA A 185 15.92 -2.20 -7.04
C ALA A 185 16.59 -3.47 -6.48
N TYR A 186 15.86 -4.59 -6.42
CA TYR A 186 16.39 -5.89 -6.01
C TYR A 186 17.46 -6.38 -6.99
N ASP A 187 17.20 -6.34 -8.29
CA ASP A 187 18.18 -6.74 -9.31
C ASP A 187 19.46 -5.91 -9.21
N LYS A 188 19.33 -4.59 -9.07
CA LYS A 188 20.47 -3.68 -8.87
C LYS A 188 21.25 -3.99 -7.60
N LEU A 189 20.58 -4.41 -6.53
CA LEU A 189 21.20 -4.83 -5.27
C LEU A 189 22.00 -6.12 -5.45
N ILE A 190 21.41 -7.15 -6.06
CA ILE A 190 22.08 -8.43 -6.33
C ILE A 190 23.32 -8.24 -7.22
N ILE A 191 23.24 -7.39 -8.25
CA ILE A 191 24.38 -7.07 -9.12
C ILE A 191 25.48 -6.31 -8.36
N ALA A 192 25.10 -5.44 -7.42
CA ALA A 192 26.04 -4.67 -6.62
C ALA A 192 26.78 -5.52 -5.57
N ASP A 193 26.19 -6.65 -5.15
CA ASP A 193 26.75 -7.53 -4.13
C ASP A 193 27.93 -8.39 -4.63
N LYS A 194 29.05 -7.74 -4.89
CA LYS A 194 30.32 -8.41 -5.21
C LYS A 194 30.92 -9.17 -4.02
N GLY A 195 30.50 -8.84 -2.80
CA GLY A 195 30.99 -9.42 -1.55
C GLY A 195 30.28 -10.70 -1.14
N LYS A 196 29.14 -11.03 -1.76
CA LYS A 196 28.22 -12.11 -1.33
C LYS A 196 27.76 -11.91 0.12
N ILE A 197 27.46 -10.66 0.46
CA ILE A 197 26.86 -10.30 1.75
C ILE A 197 25.40 -10.78 1.80
N ILE A 198 24.74 -10.78 0.64
CA ILE A 198 23.40 -11.32 0.41
C ILE A 198 23.53 -12.82 0.18
N ASP A 199 23.33 -13.59 1.25
CA ASP A 199 23.41 -15.05 1.23
C ASP A 199 22.04 -15.72 1.00
N SER A 200 20.96 -14.97 1.20
CA SER A 200 19.58 -15.46 1.17
C SER A 200 18.82 -14.83 0.00
N VAL A 201 18.31 -15.63 -0.93
CA VAL A 201 17.48 -15.15 -2.04
C VAL A 201 16.06 -14.94 -1.55
N LEU A 202 15.40 -13.86 -1.99
CA LEU A 202 14.00 -13.62 -1.63
C LEU A 202 13.08 -14.66 -2.32
N PRO A 203 11.96 -15.06 -1.67
CA PRO A 203 10.98 -15.95 -2.28
C PRO A 203 10.49 -15.41 -3.62
N SER A 204 10.41 -16.27 -4.64
CA SER A 204 9.91 -15.90 -5.97
C SER A 204 8.47 -15.37 -5.97
N GLU A 205 7.72 -15.75 -4.94
CA GLU A 205 6.34 -15.38 -4.68
C GLU A 205 6.19 -13.90 -4.35
N LEU A 206 7.23 -13.26 -3.77
CA LEU A 206 7.22 -11.81 -3.55
C LEU A 206 7.04 -11.07 -4.89
N PHE A 207 7.80 -11.48 -5.90
CA PHE A 207 7.85 -10.84 -7.22
C PHE A 207 6.64 -11.15 -8.10
N ASN A 208 5.67 -11.92 -7.59
CA ASN A 208 4.43 -12.27 -8.27
C ASN A 208 3.18 -11.93 -7.44
N MET A 209 3.36 -11.31 -6.27
CA MET A 209 2.29 -11.06 -5.32
C MET A 209 1.30 -10.00 -5.85
N ASP A 210 1.81 -8.97 -6.54
CA ASP A 210 1.03 -7.98 -7.28
C ASP A 210 0.07 -8.63 -8.29
N ARG A 211 0.54 -9.59 -9.08
CA ARG A 211 -0.31 -10.36 -9.99
C ARG A 211 -1.39 -11.15 -9.25
N GLY A 212 -1.05 -11.76 -8.12
CA GLY A 212 -2.04 -12.43 -7.28
C GLY A 212 -3.11 -11.47 -6.75
N VAL A 213 -2.72 -10.27 -6.33
CA VAL A 213 -3.66 -9.22 -5.89
C VAL A 213 -4.55 -8.76 -7.06
N ASN A 214 -3.99 -8.64 -8.27
CA ASN A 214 -4.76 -8.33 -9.48
C ASN A 214 -5.82 -9.41 -9.76
N GLU A 215 -5.45 -10.69 -9.67
CA GLU A 215 -6.37 -11.81 -9.88
C GLU A 215 -7.50 -11.84 -8.83
N LEU A 216 -7.16 -11.66 -7.55
CA LEU A 216 -8.14 -11.59 -6.45
C LEU A 216 -9.08 -10.39 -6.61
N THR A 217 -8.55 -9.23 -6.99
CA THR A 217 -9.34 -8.01 -7.20
C THR A 217 -10.28 -8.16 -8.38
N GLN A 218 -9.80 -8.69 -9.51
CA GLN A 218 -10.64 -8.91 -10.69
C GLN A 218 -11.80 -9.85 -10.35
N LYS A 219 -11.54 -10.95 -9.64
CA LYS A 219 -12.57 -11.88 -9.18
C LYS A 219 -13.60 -11.17 -8.30
N TYR A 220 -13.15 -10.35 -7.35
CA TYR A 220 -14.04 -9.57 -6.48
C TYR A 220 -14.93 -8.60 -7.27
N LEU A 221 -14.37 -7.85 -8.22
CA LEU A 221 -15.11 -6.92 -9.06
C LEU A 221 -16.10 -7.65 -9.99
N ASP A 222 -15.68 -8.76 -10.60
CA ASP A 222 -16.54 -9.58 -11.45
C ASP A 222 -17.74 -10.13 -10.67
N ASP A 223 -17.52 -10.61 -9.44
CA ASP A 223 -18.58 -11.12 -8.58
C ASP A 223 -19.52 -10.00 -8.11
N LYS A 224 -19.00 -8.80 -7.82
CA LYS A 224 -19.80 -7.60 -7.50
C LYS A 224 -20.68 -7.21 -8.70
N ASN A 225 -20.10 -7.17 -9.91
CA ASN A 225 -20.81 -6.81 -11.14
C ASN A 225 -21.88 -7.85 -11.52
N LYS A 226 -21.57 -9.14 -11.42
CA LYS A 226 -22.56 -10.22 -11.67
C LYS A 226 -23.75 -10.13 -10.74
N LYS A 227 -23.53 -9.90 -9.44
CA LYS A 227 -24.63 -9.71 -8.48
C LYS A 227 -25.51 -8.51 -8.85
N GLY A 228 -24.91 -7.40 -9.27
CA GLY A 228 -25.64 -6.24 -9.77
C GLY A 228 -26.47 -6.55 -11.02
N GLU A 229 -25.89 -7.22 -12.01
CA GLU A 229 -26.61 -7.61 -13.23
C GLU A 229 -27.77 -8.59 -12.97
N GLU A 230 -27.58 -9.55 -12.07
CA GLU A 230 -28.63 -10.50 -11.68
C GLU A 230 -29.78 -9.79 -10.97
N GLU A 231 -29.47 -8.83 -10.09
CA GLU A 231 -30.47 -8.01 -9.41
C GLU A 231 -31.25 -7.15 -10.41
N ASP A 232 -30.58 -6.53 -11.39
CA ASP A 232 -31.22 -5.71 -12.41
C ASP A 232 -32.11 -6.54 -13.36
N LYS A 233 -31.64 -7.73 -13.77
CA LYS A 233 -32.46 -8.69 -14.54
C LYS A 233 -33.69 -9.09 -13.75
N LEU A 234 -33.55 -9.34 -12.44
CA LEU A 234 -34.66 -9.70 -11.58
C LEU A 234 -35.65 -8.54 -11.40
N LYS A 235 -35.17 -7.32 -11.18
CA LYS A 235 -36.00 -6.10 -11.16
C LYS A 235 -36.75 -5.92 -12.47
N ALA A 236 -36.13 -6.17 -13.62
CA ALA A 236 -36.79 -6.10 -14.92
C ALA A 236 -37.96 -7.10 -15.05
N VAL A 237 -37.79 -8.34 -14.58
CA VAL A 237 -38.86 -9.35 -14.55
C VAL A 237 -40.01 -8.90 -13.62
N ILE A 238 -39.69 -8.41 -12.43
CA ILE A 238 -40.69 -7.92 -11.46
C ILE A 238 -41.46 -6.71 -12.03
N ASN A 239 -40.75 -5.78 -12.66
CA ASN A 239 -41.33 -4.60 -13.31
C ASN A 239 -42.25 -4.98 -14.47
N ASP A 240 -41.87 -5.98 -15.26
CA ASP A 240 -42.67 -6.50 -16.39
C ASP A 240 -44.00 -7.09 -15.91
N VAL A 241 -44.00 -7.85 -14.80
CA VAL A 241 -45.24 -8.39 -14.20
C VAL A 241 -46.20 -7.26 -13.80
N ALA A 242 -45.71 -6.24 -13.10
CA ALA A 242 -46.53 -5.10 -12.68
C ALA A 242 -47.04 -4.29 -13.89
N ASN A 243 -46.19 -4.03 -14.88
CA ASN A 243 -46.58 -3.32 -16.10
C ASN A 243 -47.66 -4.07 -16.88
N LYS A 244 -47.51 -5.38 -17.07
CA LYS A 244 -48.50 -6.21 -17.79
C LYS A 244 -49.81 -6.31 -17.03
N PHE A 245 -49.77 -6.45 -15.70
CA PHE A 245 -50.96 -6.39 -14.86
C PHE A 245 -51.67 -5.03 -15.00
N MET A 246 -50.94 -3.92 -14.94
CA MET A 246 -51.52 -2.58 -15.06
C MET A 246 -52.02 -2.26 -16.48
N GLN A 247 -51.40 -2.83 -17.51
CA GLN A 247 -51.90 -2.77 -18.88
C GLN A 247 -53.22 -3.52 -19.02
N ALA A 248 -53.32 -4.72 -18.42
CA ALA A 248 -54.58 -5.47 -18.38
C ALA A 248 -55.67 -4.71 -17.58
N TYR A 249 -55.29 -4.07 -16.46
CA TYR A 249 -56.17 -3.18 -15.69
C TYR A 249 -56.68 -2.02 -16.54
N ALA A 250 -55.80 -1.32 -17.26
CA ALA A 250 -56.18 -0.21 -18.14
C ALA A 250 -57.10 -0.65 -19.29
N ASN A 251 -56.88 -1.85 -19.84
CA ASN A 251 -57.69 -2.46 -20.89
C ASN A 251 -59.01 -3.07 -20.40
N LYS A 252 -59.26 -3.07 -19.08
CA LYS A 252 -60.41 -3.74 -18.45
C LYS A 252 -60.46 -5.25 -18.75
N ASP A 253 -59.31 -5.88 -18.90
CA ASP A 253 -59.16 -7.31 -19.20
C ASP A 253 -58.92 -8.11 -17.91
N ALA A 254 -60.01 -8.50 -17.26
CA ALA A 254 -59.99 -9.22 -15.98
C ALA A 254 -59.29 -10.58 -16.05
N ASP A 255 -59.37 -11.29 -17.19
CA ASP A 255 -58.76 -12.61 -17.34
C ASP A 255 -57.25 -12.49 -17.48
N SER A 256 -56.77 -11.52 -18.27
CA SER A 256 -55.34 -11.19 -18.33
C SER A 256 -54.80 -10.71 -16.98
N MET A 257 -55.55 -9.91 -16.22
CA MET A 257 -55.13 -9.51 -14.87
C MET A 257 -54.91 -10.73 -13.95
N LYS A 258 -55.86 -11.68 -13.93
CA LYS A 258 -55.75 -12.90 -13.10
C LYS A 258 -54.51 -13.72 -13.41
N SER A 259 -54.00 -13.69 -14.64
CA SER A 259 -52.79 -14.43 -15.03
C SER A 259 -51.52 -13.96 -14.30
N TYR A 260 -51.53 -12.73 -13.77
CA TYR A 260 -50.40 -12.16 -13.03
C TYR A 260 -50.60 -12.16 -11.51
N LEU A 261 -51.64 -12.81 -11.00
CA LEU A 261 -51.97 -12.86 -9.57
C LEU A 261 -51.57 -14.20 -8.94
N THR A 262 -51.23 -14.20 -7.65
CA THR A 262 -51.15 -15.43 -6.84
C THR A 262 -52.52 -16.08 -6.71
N ASP A 263 -52.59 -17.36 -6.36
CA ASP A 263 -53.89 -18.04 -6.18
C ASP A 263 -54.68 -17.45 -5.01
N GLU A 264 -53.98 -17.02 -3.96
CA GLU A 264 -54.55 -16.27 -2.85
C GLU A 264 -55.13 -14.92 -3.34
N ALA A 265 -54.37 -14.15 -4.12
CA ALA A 265 -54.85 -12.88 -4.68
C ALA A 265 -56.01 -13.06 -5.68
N LYS A 266 -56.03 -14.14 -6.47
CA LYS A 266 -57.15 -14.47 -7.37
C LYS A 266 -58.45 -14.71 -6.61
N ALA A 267 -58.38 -15.31 -5.42
CA ALA A 267 -59.55 -15.59 -4.59
C ALA A 267 -60.21 -14.30 -4.07
N GLU A 268 -59.40 -13.27 -3.83
CA GLU A 268 -59.87 -11.94 -3.38
C GLU A 268 -60.13 -10.97 -4.54
N PHE A 269 -59.72 -11.32 -5.76
CA PHE A 269 -59.85 -10.46 -6.93
C PHE A 269 -61.30 -10.34 -7.40
N ASN A 270 -61.88 -9.16 -7.20
CA ASN A 270 -63.20 -8.81 -7.73
C ASN A 270 -63.09 -7.83 -8.90
N PRO A 271 -63.20 -8.30 -10.17
CA PRO A 271 -63.08 -7.45 -11.34
C PRO A 271 -64.22 -6.42 -11.49
N GLY A 272 -65.34 -6.59 -10.76
CA GLY A 272 -66.42 -5.60 -10.71
C GLY A 272 -66.06 -4.30 -9.99
N ILE A 273 -64.89 -4.23 -9.35
CA ILE A 273 -64.34 -3.03 -8.68
C ILE A 273 -63.36 -2.28 -9.59
N VAL A 274 -63.16 -2.72 -10.85
CA VAL A 274 -62.50 -1.89 -11.86
C VAL A 274 -63.42 -0.71 -12.14
N GLU A 275 -63.17 0.42 -11.49
CA GLU A 275 -63.99 1.64 -11.52
C GLU A 275 -64.39 1.96 -12.97
N GLU A 276 -65.63 1.64 -13.36
CA GLU A 276 -66.06 1.70 -14.77
C GLU A 276 -65.91 3.10 -15.38
N ALA A 277 -65.90 4.12 -14.52
CA ALA A 277 -65.88 5.53 -14.86
C ALA A 277 -64.48 6.16 -14.97
N VAL A 278 -63.38 5.46 -14.67
CA VAL A 278 -62.06 6.10 -14.56
C VAL A 278 -61.06 5.53 -15.57
N GLU A 279 -60.48 6.41 -16.41
CA GLU A 279 -59.49 6.05 -17.43
C GLU A 279 -58.07 6.12 -16.85
N VAL A 280 -57.24 5.11 -17.10
CA VAL A 280 -55.82 5.13 -16.71
C VAL A 280 -55.03 5.93 -17.75
N LYS A 281 -54.40 7.03 -17.34
CA LYS A 281 -53.56 7.87 -18.21
C LYS A 281 -52.09 7.45 -18.18
N SER A 282 -51.55 7.11 -17.02
CA SER A 282 -50.16 6.67 -16.92
C SER A 282 -49.92 5.76 -15.72
N PHE A 283 -48.95 4.87 -15.88
CA PHE A 283 -48.38 4.05 -14.83
C PHE A 283 -46.87 4.21 -14.85
N LYS A 284 -46.28 4.57 -13.71
CA LYS A 284 -44.84 4.77 -13.56
C LYS A 284 -44.34 4.02 -12.33
N ILE A 285 -43.40 3.11 -12.53
CA ILE A 285 -42.67 2.48 -11.43
C ILE A 285 -41.71 3.51 -10.84
N LEU A 286 -41.75 3.66 -9.52
CA LEU A 286 -40.90 4.59 -8.75
C LEU A 286 -39.67 3.88 -8.20
N ASP A 287 -39.86 2.70 -7.62
CA ASP A 287 -38.81 1.90 -6.98
C ASP A 287 -39.20 0.42 -6.96
N THR A 288 -38.20 -0.46 -7.04
CA THR A 288 -38.37 -1.91 -6.96
C THR A 288 -37.31 -2.49 -6.02
N ARG A 289 -37.77 -3.07 -4.92
CA ARG A 289 -36.93 -3.63 -3.85
C ARG A 289 -37.11 -5.14 -3.78
N ILE A 290 -36.02 -5.88 -3.93
CA ILE A 290 -36.00 -7.32 -3.68
C ILE A 290 -35.79 -7.54 -2.18
N ILE A 291 -36.80 -8.08 -1.50
CA ILE A 291 -36.78 -8.28 -0.05
C ILE A 291 -36.16 -9.65 0.29
N SER A 292 -36.41 -10.65 -0.56
CA SER A 292 -35.83 -11.99 -0.46
C SER A 292 -35.90 -12.70 -1.81
N GLU A 293 -35.34 -13.91 -1.90
CA GLU A 293 -35.42 -14.77 -3.09
C GLU A 293 -36.85 -15.06 -3.57
N THR A 294 -37.85 -14.88 -2.69
CA THR A 294 -39.25 -15.18 -2.96
C THR A 294 -40.19 -13.99 -2.83
N LYS A 295 -39.67 -12.79 -2.50
CA LYS A 295 -40.49 -11.61 -2.26
C LYS A 295 -39.83 -10.34 -2.76
N ALA A 296 -40.60 -9.54 -3.49
CA ALA A 296 -40.25 -8.19 -3.89
C ALA A 296 -41.38 -7.20 -3.57
N GLU A 297 -41.00 -5.94 -3.40
CA GLU A 297 -41.92 -4.82 -3.29
C GLU A 297 -41.66 -3.84 -4.41
N LEU A 298 -42.73 -3.38 -5.05
CA LEU A 298 -42.66 -2.41 -6.14
C LEU A 298 -43.57 -1.23 -5.81
N ASP A 299 -42.98 -0.05 -5.73
CA ASP A 299 -43.69 1.20 -5.50
C ASP A 299 -43.92 1.88 -6.86
N ALA A 300 -45.16 2.25 -7.14
CA ALA A 300 -45.54 2.85 -8.41
C ALA A 300 -46.55 3.99 -8.22
N GLN A 301 -46.67 4.80 -9.27
CA GLN A 301 -47.58 5.91 -9.38
C GLN A 301 -48.56 5.63 -10.52
N LEU A 302 -49.85 5.74 -10.23
CA LEU A 302 -50.95 5.54 -11.16
C LEU A 302 -51.70 6.87 -11.33
N THR A 303 -51.76 7.36 -12.56
CA THR A 303 -52.52 8.56 -12.92
C THR A 303 -53.81 8.16 -13.61
N LYS A 304 -54.92 8.69 -13.10
CA LYS A 304 -56.27 8.38 -13.53
C LYS A 304 -57.02 9.65 -13.92
N GLU A 305 -57.97 9.55 -14.85
CA GLU A 305 -58.86 10.65 -15.26
C GLU A 305 -60.33 10.25 -15.09
N THR A 306 -61.11 11.10 -14.44
CA THR A 306 -62.56 10.93 -14.27
C THR A 306 -63.34 11.30 -15.54
N PRO A 307 -64.64 10.97 -15.66
CA PRO A 307 -65.45 11.41 -16.79
C PRO A 307 -65.62 12.94 -16.86
N THR A 308 -65.31 13.65 -15.76
CA THR A 308 -65.32 15.12 -15.69
C THR A 308 -63.98 15.75 -16.09
N ALA A 309 -63.05 14.96 -16.64
CA ALA A 309 -61.69 15.35 -17.02
C ALA A 309 -60.79 15.79 -15.85
N GLU A 310 -61.14 15.42 -14.62
CA GLU A 310 -60.29 15.65 -13.45
C GLU A 310 -59.24 14.54 -13.36
N THR A 311 -57.97 14.94 -13.30
CA THR A 311 -56.85 13.99 -13.14
C THR A 311 -56.46 13.87 -11.68
N PHE A 312 -56.30 12.64 -11.19
CA PHE A 312 -55.76 12.36 -9.87
C PHE A 312 -54.67 11.30 -9.93
N THR A 313 -53.74 11.39 -8.98
CA THR A 313 -52.57 10.51 -8.88
C THR A 313 -52.64 9.72 -7.59
N GLU A 314 -52.52 8.40 -7.71
CA GLU A 314 -52.41 7.48 -6.58
C GLU A 314 -51.03 6.83 -6.55
N LYS A 315 -50.48 6.63 -5.36
CA LYS A 315 -49.30 5.79 -5.16
C LYS A 315 -49.74 4.39 -4.75
N LYS A 316 -49.21 3.37 -5.42
CA LYS A 316 -49.53 1.95 -5.21
C LYS A 316 -48.26 1.18 -4.85
N ARG A 317 -48.34 0.37 -3.81
CA ARG A 317 -47.31 -0.62 -3.47
C ARG A 317 -47.82 -2.00 -3.86
N PHE A 318 -47.07 -2.67 -4.72
CA PHE A 318 -47.28 -4.05 -5.11
C PHE A 318 -46.38 -4.95 -4.27
N ILE A 319 -46.96 -6.01 -3.71
CA ILE A 319 -46.23 -7.13 -3.11
C ILE A 319 -46.21 -8.23 -4.15
N ILE A 320 -45.02 -8.65 -4.55
CA ILE A 320 -44.82 -9.64 -5.62
C ILE A 320 -44.08 -10.83 -5.01
N LEU A 321 -44.65 -12.02 -5.18
CA LEU A 321 -44.12 -13.26 -4.63
C LEU A 321 -43.70 -14.22 -5.74
N LYS A 322 -42.64 -14.98 -5.49
CA LYS A 322 -42.21 -16.07 -6.36
C LYS A 322 -42.98 -17.34 -6.00
N LYS A 323 -43.73 -17.89 -6.94
CA LYS A 323 -44.48 -19.16 -6.84
C LYS A 323 -44.21 -19.98 -8.10
N ASP A 324 -43.87 -21.26 -7.97
CA ASP A 324 -43.61 -22.16 -9.10
C ASP A 324 -42.69 -21.59 -10.19
N SER A 325 -41.64 -20.89 -9.77
CA SER A 325 -40.66 -20.20 -10.63
C SER A 325 -41.18 -18.97 -11.39
N GLN A 326 -42.40 -18.50 -11.09
CA GLN A 326 -42.98 -17.28 -11.64
C GLN A 326 -43.13 -16.22 -10.56
N TRP A 327 -42.95 -14.96 -10.94
CA TRP A 327 -43.24 -13.81 -10.08
C TRP A 327 -44.67 -13.36 -10.31
N LEU A 328 -45.47 -13.30 -9.25
CA LEU A 328 -46.90 -13.00 -9.29
C LEU A 328 -47.24 -11.96 -8.23
N ILE A 329 -48.21 -11.10 -8.53
CA ILE A 329 -48.72 -10.09 -7.61
C ILE A 329 -49.59 -10.78 -6.57
N ASP A 330 -49.24 -10.58 -5.31
CA ASP A 330 -49.98 -11.07 -4.15
C ASP A 330 -50.93 -10.01 -3.60
N SER A 331 -50.51 -8.75 -3.61
CA SER A 331 -51.40 -7.64 -3.24
C SER A 331 -50.93 -6.31 -3.84
N TRP A 332 -51.86 -5.37 -3.99
CA TRP A 332 -51.57 -3.99 -4.36
C TRP A 332 -52.41 -3.05 -3.51
N ARG A 333 -51.78 -2.08 -2.87
CA ARG A 333 -52.45 -1.18 -1.92
C ARG A 333 -51.98 0.26 -2.07
N ASN A 334 -52.84 1.20 -1.73
CA ASN A 334 -52.46 2.61 -1.62
C ASN A 334 -51.41 2.78 -0.53
N PHE A 335 -50.43 3.63 -0.76
CA PHE A 335 -49.51 4.09 0.27
C PHE A 335 -49.36 5.61 0.21
N SER A 336 -49.08 6.23 1.35
CA SER A 336 -48.91 7.69 1.49
C SER A 336 -47.49 8.13 1.14
#